data_AF-A0A0K8ULH2-F1
#
_entry.id   AF-A0A0K8ULH2-F1
#
_cell.length_a   1.000
_cell.length_b   1.000
_cell.length_c   1.000
_cell.angle_alpha   90.00
_cell.angle_beta   90.00
_cell.angle_gamma   90.00
#
_symmetry.space_group_name_H-M   'P 1'
#
loop_
_entity.id
_entity.type
_entity.pdbx_description
1 polymer ?
#
loop_
_entity_poly.entity_id
_entity_poly.type
_entity_poly.pdbx_seq_one_letter_code
_entity_poly.pdbx_strand_id
1 'polypeptide(L)'
;MEDGGGNRTKVLQNTGKFTSDTRAEGDDFFNEAGYRQSRENDKIDSKYGFDRVKDSLERTGYLINMHSTEILDEDRRLVAALDLFFIQMDGSRFKCTVAYKPYLLIRPDEKQSHEVARFLSRKYSGQLANVEHISKEDLDLANHLVGKKQHFLKLSFLNQTAMTKVRRELNAAVKRNLEREKSNTFYMQMLSSSLAASNIGSDGEIKKQMDYMDLILDIREHDVPYHVRVSIDLSIFCGQWYNIRCRSGGLELPIITQRPDLLERPEPVVLAFDIETTKLPLKFPDAQTDQIMMISYMIDGQGYLITNREIISTDVDDFEYTPKPEFEGNFIVFNEKNEMYLIQKFFDHIMEVRPHIVVTYNGDFFDWPFVETRAAVYDLDMKQEIGFSKLRDGFYLSRPAIHMDCLCWVKRDSYLPVGSQGLKAVAKAKLRYDPVELDPEDMCRMAVEQPQVLSNYSVSDAVATYYLYMKYVHPFIFALNTIIPMEPDEILRKGSGTLCETLLMVQAYHANIVYPNKQQNELNKLSNEGHVLDSETYVGGHVEALESGGFRADIP
;
A
#
# COMPACT_ATOMS: atom_id res chain seq x y z
N MET A 1 50.75 -48.77 6.23
CA MET A 1 50.19 -49.25 4.96
C MET A 1 48.75 -49.61 5.23
N GLU A 2 47.86 -48.97 4.47
CA GLU A 2 46.43 -49.27 4.22
C GLU A 2 45.50 -49.41 5.44
N ASP A 3 44.59 -48.49 5.72
CA ASP A 3 43.42 -47.97 4.98
C ASP A 3 42.18 -48.87 5.14
N GLY A 4 41.05 -48.25 5.49
CA GLY A 4 39.83 -48.93 5.93
C GLY A 4 38.77 -47.95 6.42
N GLY A 5 38.08 -47.32 5.47
CA GLY A 5 37.03 -46.34 5.70
C GLY A 5 35.76 -46.91 6.34
N GLY A 6 35.16 -46.11 7.22
CA GLY A 6 33.82 -46.30 7.77
C GLY A 6 33.10 -44.95 7.84
N ASN A 7 32.20 -44.72 6.90
CA ASN A 7 31.42 -43.50 6.75
C ASN A 7 30.20 -43.53 7.72
N ARG A 8 30.14 -42.61 8.69
CA ARG A 8 28.94 -42.32 9.49
C ARG A 8 28.75 -40.81 9.61
N THR A 9 27.80 -40.32 8.80
CA THR A 9 26.82 -39.25 9.05
C THR A 9 27.24 -38.12 10.01
N LYS A 10 27.74 -37.00 9.46
CA LYS A 10 27.78 -35.71 10.18
C LYS A 10 26.44 -35.00 10.00
N VAL A 11 25.60 -35.12 11.03
CA VAL A 11 24.51 -34.16 11.30
C VAL A 11 25.16 -32.80 11.54
N LEU A 12 24.93 -31.84 10.65
CA LEU A 12 25.34 -30.46 10.86
C LEU A 12 24.43 -29.85 11.92
N GLN A 13 24.87 -29.91 13.18
CA GLN A 13 24.32 -29.11 14.26
C GLN A 13 24.55 -27.63 13.93
N ASN A 14 23.45 -26.89 13.87
CA ASN A 14 23.39 -25.44 13.81
C ASN A 14 24.19 -24.87 15.00
N THR A 15 25.43 -24.43 14.76
CA THR A 15 26.24 -23.76 15.77
C THR A 15 25.74 -22.32 15.88
N GLY A 16 24.74 -22.13 16.75
CA GLY A 16 24.18 -20.83 17.12
C GLY A 16 25.21 -19.90 17.74
N LYS A 17 26.11 -19.35 16.93
CA LYS A 17 26.90 -18.17 17.28
C LYS A 17 26.17 -16.94 16.78
N PHE A 18 25.20 -16.53 17.59
CA PHE A 18 24.73 -15.15 17.60
C PHE A 18 25.89 -14.28 18.10
N THR A 19 26.58 -13.59 17.18
CA THR A 19 27.45 -12.48 17.54
C THR A 19 26.56 -11.30 17.90
N SER A 20 26.42 -11.03 19.19
CA SER A 20 25.77 -9.82 19.68
C SER A 20 26.66 -8.62 19.35
N ASP A 21 26.39 -7.95 18.23
CA ASP A 21 26.92 -6.61 18.00
C ASP A 21 26.19 -5.65 18.95
N THR A 22 26.76 -5.45 20.14
CA THR A 22 26.48 -4.30 21.00
C THR A 22 27.05 -3.04 20.35
N ARG A 23 26.49 -2.64 19.20
CA ARG A 23 26.57 -1.25 18.73
C ARG A 23 25.41 -0.52 19.39
N ALA A 24 25.73 0.58 20.09
CA ALA A 24 24.69 1.46 20.63
C ALA A 24 23.76 1.88 19.48
N GLU A 25 22.45 1.67 19.65
CA GLU A 25 21.39 2.15 18.75
C GLU A 25 21.39 3.68 18.74
N GLY A 26 22.32 4.27 18.00
CA GLY A 26 22.42 5.71 17.74
C GLY A 26 21.83 6.08 16.38
N ASP A 27 21.59 7.37 16.16
CA ASP A 27 21.01 7.91 14.91
C ASP A 27 21.82 7.51 13.64
N ASP A 28 23.13 7.26 13.77
CA ASP A 28 24.00 6.79 12.68
C ASP A 28 23.63 5.40 12.14
N PHE A 29 23.17 4.48 13.01
CA PHE A 29 22.76 3.14 12.59
C PHE A 29 21.46 3.18 11.77
N PHE A 30 20.49 3.99 12.20
CA PHE A 30 19.25 4.22 11.47
C PHE A 30 19.51 4.92 10.14
N ASN A 31 20.45 5.86 10.12
CA ASN A 31 20.86 6.50 8.87
C ASN A 31 21.51 5.51 7.89
N GLU A 32 22.34 4.61 8.38
CA GLU A 32 22.98 3.61 7.54
C GLU A 32 21.97 2.59 6.98
N ALA A 33 21.01 2.14 7.80
CA ALA A 33 19.97 1.20 7.37
C ALA A 33 19.03 1.80 6.31
N GLY A 34 18.52 3.02 6.53
CA GLY A 34 17.65 3.72 5.57
C GLY A 34 18.34 3.96 4.23
N TYR A 35 19.62 4.37 4.27
CA TYR A 35 20.40 4.58 3.05
C TYR A 35 20.68 3.29 2.28
N ARG A 36 21.01 2.18 2.98
CA ARG A 36 21.18 0.86 2.35
C ARG A 36 19.89 0.41 1.67
N GLN A 37 18.74 0.55 2.33
CA GLN A 37 17.45 0.22 1.73
C GLN A 37 17.16 1.05 0.48
N SER A 38 17.41 2.36 0.53
CA SER A 38 17.26 3.26 -0.63
C SER A 38 18.13 2.82 -1.82
N ARG A 39 19.37 2.40 -1.56
CA ARG A 39 20.29 1.87 -2.58
C ARG A 39 19.86 0.52 -3.15
N GLU A 40 19.28 -0.35 -2.34
CA GLU A 40 18.71 -1.62 -2.81
C GLU A 40 17.47 -1.38 -3.67
N ASN A 41 16.60 -0.46 -3.26
CA ASN A 41 15.45 -0.03 -4.04
C ASN A 41 15.89 0.50 -5.41
N ASP A 42 16.88 1.39 -5.46
CA ASP A 42 17.43 1.91 -6.73
C ASP A 42 17.94 0.78 -7.64
N LYS A 43 18.57 -0.28 -7.10
CA LYS A 43 19.04 -1.41 -7.92
C LYS A 43 17.88 -2.17 -8.57
N ILE A 44 16.83 -2.46 -7.81
CA ILE A 44 15.64 -3.15 -8.31
C ILE A 44 14.91 -2.27 -9.33
N ASP A 45 14.74 -0.98 -9.04
CA ASP A 45 14.09 -0.03 -9.95
C ASP A 45 14.84 0.04 -11.30
N SER A 46 16.17 0.08 -11.28
CA SER A 46 17.01 0.07 -12.50
C SER A 46 16.88 -1.24 -13.30
N LYS A 47 16.62 -2.40 -12.68
CA LYS A 47 16.37 -3.65 -13.43
C LYS A 47 15.15 -3.53 -14.35
N TYR A 48 14.16 -2.77 -13.92
CA TYR A 48 12.95 -2.47 -14.69
C TYR A 48 13.09 -1.24 -15.61
N GLY A 49 14.27 -0.63 -15.67
CA GLY A 49 14.56 0.55 -16.50
C GLY A 49 14.16 1.88 -15.87
N PHE A 50 13.82 1.92 -14.57
CA PHE A 50 13.49 3.16 -13.87
C PHE A 50 14.72 3.80 -13.25
N ASP A 51 15.52 4.44 -14.10
CA ASP A 51 16.68 5.19 -13.66
C ASP A 51 16.31 6.60 -13.18
N ARG A 52 16.95 7.02 -12.08
CA ARG A 52 16.75 8.36 -11.54
C ARG A 52 17.35 9.41 -12.46
N VAL A 53 16.55 10.39 -12.87
CA VAL A 53 17.00 11.50 -13.71
C VAL A 53 18.06 12.33 -12.97
N LYS A 54 19.16 12.63 -13.66
CA LYS A 54 20.30 13.42 -13.13
C LYS A 54 20.57 14.70 -13.91
N ASP A 55 20.06 14.78 -15.13
CA ASP A 55 20.19 15.96 -15.98
C ASP A 55 19.11 17.00 -15.62
N SER A 56 19.27 18.20 -16.17
CA SER A 56 18.28 19.29 -16.03
C SER A 56 17.36 19.42 -17.24
N LEU A 57 17.26 18.36 -18.06
CA LEU A 57 16.41 18.38 -19.24
C LEU A 57 14.95 18.24 -18.81
N GLU A 58 14.07 18.91 -19.54
CA GLU A 58 12.65 18.72 -19.36
C GLU A 58 12.21 17.42 -20.05
N ARG A 59 11.47 16.59 -19.31
CA ARG A 59 10.90 15.34 -19.80
C ARG A 59 9.40 15.35 -19.54
N THR A 60 8.63 14.83 -20.49
CA THR A 60 7.18 14.64 -20.34
C THR A 60 6.92 13.18 -20.03
N GLY A 61 6.24 12.88 -18.92
CA GLY A 61 5.97 11.51 -18.49
C GLY A 61 4.60 11.36 -17.85
N TYR A 62 3.99 10.21 -18.07
CA TYR A 62 2.78 9.74 -17.39
C TYR A 62 3.17 9.09 -16.07
N LEU A 63 2.66 9.63 -14.96
CA LEU A 63 2.96 9.10 -13.62
C LEU A 63 2.19 7.80 -13.42
N ILE A 64 2.87 6.66 -13.47
CA ILE A 64 2.23 5.34 -13.29
C ILE A 64 2.25 4.87 -11.84
N ASN A 65 3.32 5.18 -11.10
CA ASN A 65 3.46 4.76 -9.71
C ASN A 65 4.22 5.80 -8.88
N MET A 66 4.12 5.71 -7.56
CA MET A 66 4.93 6.51 -6.63
C MET A 66 5.23 5.69 -5.37
N HIS A 67 6.35 5.98 -4.70
CA HIS A 67 6.73 5.26 -3.48
C HIS A 67 7.48 6.15 -2.51
N SER A 68 7.15 6.04 -1.22
CA SER A 68 7.96 6.66 -0.16
C SER A 68 9.39 6.14 -0.20
N THR A 69 10.36 7.03 0.00
CA THR A 69 11.78 6.73 0.04
C THR A 69 12.51 7.72 0.95
N GLU A 70 13.81 7.53 1.03
CA GLU A 70 14.69 8.25 1.92
C GLU A 70 16.01 8.51 1.18
N ILE A 71 16.48 9.76 1.15
CA ILE A 71 17.69 10.17 0.43
C ILE A 71 18.63 10.96 1.35
N LEU A 72 19.90 11.07 0.97
CA LEU A 72 20.87 11.90 1.70
C LEU A 72 20.85 13.33 1.18
N ASP A 73 20.76 14.30 2.10
CA ASP A 73 20.98 15.72 1.80
C ASP A 73 22.47 16.08 1.64
N GLU A 74 22.75 17.36 1.36
CA GLU A 74 24.13 17.88 1.21
C GLU A 74 24.98 17.68 2.48
N ASP A 75 24.33 17.72 3.65
CA ASP A 75 24.92 17.48 4.97
C ASP A 75 25.01 15.98 5.32
N ARG A 76 24.69 15.08 4.37
CA ARG A 76 24.62 13.62 4.53
C ARG A 76 23.63 13.16 5.60
N ARG A 77 22.56 13.92 5.81
CA ARG A 77 21.44 13.53 6.66
C ARG A 77 20.35 12.89 5.84
N LEU A 78 19.65 11.97 6.46
CA LEU A 78 18.54 11.27 5.82
C LEU A 78 17.27 12.11 5.84
N VAL A 79 16.79 12.42 4.64
CA VAL A 79 15.57 13.19 4.41
C VAL A 79 14.53 12.32 3.71
N ALA A 80 13.27 12.47 4.11
CA ALA A 80 12.17 11.79 3.45
C ALA A 80 11.94 12.38 2.05
N ALA A 81 11.66 11.48 1.11
CA ALA A 81 11.37 11.84 -0.26
C ALA A 81 10.34 10.88 -0.87
N LEU A 82 9.77 11.28 -2.00
CA LEU A 82 8.84 10.47 -2.79
C LEU A 82 9.48 10.17 -4.14
N ASP A 83 9.67 8.89 -4.47
CA ASP A 83 10.03 8.47 -5.81
C ASP A 83 8.76 8.42 -6.68
N LEU A 84 8.83 9.02 -7.87
CA LEU A 84 7.78 9.09 -8.86
C LEU A 84 8.23 8.34 -10.12
N PHE A 85 7.45 7.37 -10.58
CA PHE A 85 7.77 6.47 -11.68
C PHE A 85 6.99 6.90 -12.93
N PHE A 86 7.70 7.22 -14.00
CA PHE A 86 7.12 7.77 -15.22
C PHE A 86 7.33 6.89 -16.44
N ILE A 87 6.31 6.86 -17.31
CA ILE A 87 6.37 6.28 -18.65
C ILE A 87 6.21 7.41 -19.68
N GLN A 88 7.07 7.44 -20.70
CA GLN A 88 6.98 8.37 -21.81
C GLN A 88 6.14 7.78 -22.97
N MET A 89 5.70 8.63 -23.90
CA MET A 89 4.91 8.19 -25.07
C MET A 89 5.64 7.16 -25.96
N ASP A 90 6.97 7.16 -25.96
CA ASP A 90 7.81 6.21 -26.71
C ASP A 90 8.06 4.90 -25.94
N GLY A 91 7.42 4.72 -24.79
CA GLY A 91 7.60 3.56 -23.90
C GLY A 91 8.87 3.64 -23.03
N SER A 92 9.70 4.67 -23.16
CA SER A 92 10.84 4.86 -22.26
C SER A 92 10.40 5.21 -20.85
N ARG A 93 11.27 4.90 -19.89
CA ARG A 93 10.97 4.93 -18.46
C ARG A 93 11.99 5.78 -17.74
N PHE A 94 11.56 6.47 -16.70
CA PHE A 94 12.45 7.17 -15.80
C PHE A 94 11.77 7.35 -14.45
N LYS A 95 12.57 7.65 -13.42
CA LYS A 95 12.02 8.09 -12.14
C LYS A 95 12.59 9.44 -11.72
N CYS A 96 11.79 10.17 -10.95
CA CYS A 96 12.16 11.43 -10.34
C CYS A 96 11.90 11.35 -8.83
N THR A 97 12.75 11.97 -8.03
CA THR A 97 12.60 11.99 -6.57
C THR A 97 12.24 13.40 -6.12
N VAL A 98 11.26 13.50 -5.22
CA VAL A 98 10.78 14.76 -4.63
C VAL A 98 11.06 14.74 -3.14
N ALA A 99 12.03 15.53 -2.67
CA ALA A 99 12.29 15.69 -1.24
C ALA A 99 11.21 16.60 -0.63
N TYR A 100 10.46 16.08 0.33
CA TYR A 100 9.42 16.84 1.03
C TYR A 100 9.46 16.56 2.52
N LYS A 101 9.48 17.61 3.34
CA LYS A 101 9.60 17.47 4.80
C LYS A 101 8.26 17.01 5.38
N PRO A 102 8.19 15.84 6.04
CA PRO A 102 6.99 15.44 6.78
C PRO A 102 6.65 16.49 7.84
N TYR A 103 5.38 16.68 8.15
CA TYR A 103 4.98 17.59 9.23
C TYR A 103 3.74 17.10 9.97
N LEU A 104 3.57 17.66 11.16
CA LEU A 104 2.33 17.60 11.94
C LEU A 104 2.03 18.99 12.51
N LEU A 105 0.80 19.18 12.99
CA LEU A 105 0.36 20.44 13.57
C LEU A 105 0.16 20.29 15.08
N ILE A 106 0.51 21.32 15.84
CA ILE A 106 0.16 21.41 17.26
C ILE A 106 -0.62 22.69 17.53
N ARG A 107 -1.55 22.61 18.48
CA ARG A 107 -2.29 23.77 19.00
C ARG A 107 -1.69 24.16 20.35
N PRO A 108 -0.85 25.21 20.41
CA PRO A 108 -0.38 25.73 21.69
C PRO A 108 -1.43 26.63 22.35
N ASP A 109 -1.24 26.96 23.62
CA ASP A 109 -1.91 28.10 24.25
C ASP A 109 -1.57 29.41 23.48
N GLU A 110 -2.60 30.20 23.18
CA GLU A 110 -2.47 31.39 22.33
C GLU A 110 -1.49 32.43 22.92
N LYS A 111 -1.45 32.58 24.25
CA LYS A 111 -0.66 33.62 24.92
C LYS A 111 0.84 33.34 24.89
N GLN A 112 1.23 32.06 24.80
CA GLN A 112 2.63 31.63 24.90
C GLN A 112 3.10 30.85 23.66
N SER A 113 2.39 30.98 22.53
CA SER A 113 2.70 30.26 21.29
C SER A 113 4.15 30.43 20.81
N HIS A 114 4.71 31.64 20.88
CA HIS A 114 6.11 31.90 20.49
C HIS A 114 7.14 31.25 21.42
N GLU A 115 6.83 31.14 22.71
CA GLU A 115 7.72 30.54 23.70
C GLU A 115 7.73 29.01 23.54
N VAL A 116 6.55 28.42 23.31
CA VAL A 116 6.40 27.00 22.95
C VAL A 116 7.17 26.69 21.67
N ALA A 117 7.07 27.52 20.63
CA ALA A 117 7.81 27.33 19.38
C ALA A 117 9.34 27.31 19.59
N ARG A 118 9.87 28.26 20.39
CA ARG A 118 11.30 28.31 20.74
C ARG A 118 11.73 27.11 21.58
N PHE A 119 10.90 26.70 22.53
CA PHE A 119 11.16 25.52 23.36
C PHE A 119 11.25 24.25 22.52
N LEU A 120 10.28 24.00 21.63
CA LEU A 120 10.24 22.82 20.77
C LEU A 120 11.43 22.78 19.81
N SER A 121 11.81 23.93 19.25
CA SER A 121 12.98 24.06 18.38
C SER A 121 14.28 23.69 19.10
N ARG A 122 14.41 24.05 20.39
CA ARG A 122 15.57 23.69 21.21
C ARG A 122 15.55 22.24 21.66
N LYS A 123 14.40 21.74 22.13
CA LYS A 123 14.24 20.39 22.67
C LYS A 123 14.46 19.31 21.60
N TYR A 124 13.93 19.53 20.39
CA TYR A 124 14.02 18.56 19.29
C TYR A 124 15.04 19.00 18.22
N SER A 125 16.08 19.73 18.64
CA SER A 125 17.18 20.10 17.76
C SER A 125 17.79 18.85 17.10
N GLY A 126 18.03 18.90 15.79
CA GLY A 126 18.53 17.77 14.99
C GLY A 126 17.44 16.86 14.41
N GLN A 127 16.25 16.79 15.02
CA GLN A 127 15.10 16.04 14.48
C GLN A 127 14.15 16.96 13.70
N LEU A 128 13.99 18.18 14.19
CA LEU A 128 13.06 19.17 13.67
C LEU A 128 13.79 20.09 12.68
N ALA A 129 13.22 20.23 11.49
CA ALA A 129 13.77 21.02 10.40
C ALA A 129 13.24 22.47 10.39
N ASN A 130 11.97 22.68 10.75
CA ASN A 130 11.37 24.01 10.83
C ASN A 130 10.15 24.04 11.77
N VAL A 131 9.93 25.17 12.46
CA VAL A 131 8.70 25.48 13.19
C VAL A 131 8.10 26.76 12.60
N GLU A 132 6.88 26.66 12.09
CA GLU A 132 6.19 27.78 11.46
C GLU A 132 4.83 28.04 12.14
N HIS A 133 4.47 29.31 12.35
CA HIS A 133 3.14 29.69 12.80
C HIS A 133 2.19 29.75 11.61
N ILE A 134 1.11 28.97 11.64
CA ILE A 134 0.10 28.94 10.58
C ILE A 134 -1.31 29.15 11.15
N SER A 135 -2.24 29.52 10.27
CA SER A 135 -3.67 29.67 10.60
C SER A 135 -4.52 28.85 9.65
N LYS A 136 -5.38 27.99 10.20
CA LYS A 136 -6.32 27.15 9.45
C LYS A 136 -7.76 27.40 9.89
N GLU A 137 -8.70 27.11 8.99
CA GLU A 137 -10.12 27.05 9.34
C GLU A 137 -10.35 25.81 10.21
N ASP A 138 -11.00 25.98 11.35
CA ASP A 138 -11.40 24.91 12.26
C ASP A 138 -12.91 24.99 12.44
N LEU A 139 -13.62 23.99 11.93
CA LEU A 139 -15.08 23.97 11.91
C LEU A 139 -15.68 23.81 13.32
N ASP A 140 -14.88 23.33 14.27
CA ASP A 140 -15.27 23.23 15.69
C ASP A 140 -15.02 24.55 16.45
N LEU A 141 -14.35 25.52 15.85
CA LEU A 141 -14.08 26.82 16.47
C LEU A 141 -15.35 27.69 16.50
N ALA A 142 -15.69 28.20 17.69
CA ALA A 142 -16.80 29.12 17.85
C ALA A 142 -16.58 30.39 16.99
N ASN A 143 -17.60 30.77 16.24
CA ASN A 143 -17.61 31.90 15.30
C ASN A 143 -16.64 31.78 14.11
N HIS A 144 -16.26 30.56 13.69
CA HIS A 144 -15.43 30.36 12.49
C HIS A 144 -16.04 31.00 11.22
N LEU A 145 -17.38 31.02 11.10
CA LEU A 145 -18.09 31.66 9.97
C LEU A 145 -17.84 33.17 9.81
N VAL A 146 -17.35 33.84 10.85
CA VAL A 146 -17.00 35.28 10.81
C VAL A 146 -15.57 35.49 10.29
N GLY A 147 -14.87 34.41 9.89
CA GLY A 147 -13.48 34.42 9.41
C GLY A 147 -12.44 34.23 10.52
N LYS A 148 -12.88 33.79 11.71
CA LYS A 148 -11.97 33.47 12.83
C LYS A 148 -11.27 32.15 12.53
N LYS A 149 -9.93 32.18 12.48
CA LYS A 149 -9.08 31.02 12.22
C LYS A 149 -8.44 30.50 13.50
N GLN A 150 -8.15 29.21 13.54
CA GLN A 150 -7.38 28.58 14.60
C GLN A 150 -5.88 28.70 14.30
N HIS A 151 -5.11 29.10 15.30
CA HIS A 151 -3.64 29.18 15.21
C HIS A 151 -3.00 27.83 15.57
N PHE A 152 -2.03 27.41 14.75
CA PHE A 152 -1.25 26.19 14.92
C PHE A 152 0.25 26.47 14.75
N LEU A 153 1.09 25.60 15.32
CA LEU A 153 2.50 25.49 14.94
C LEU A 153 2.67 24.28 14.03
N LYS A 154 3.17 24.50 12.82
CA LYS A 154 3.56 23.46 11.87
C LYS A 154 4.99 23.02 12.19
N LEU A 155 5.14 21.78 12.65
CA LEU A 155 6.44 21.18 12.94
C LEU A 155 6.86 20.33 11.75
N SER A 156 7.90 20.75 11.04
CA SER A 156 8.46 20.02 9.89
C SER A 156 9.69 19.22 10.31
N PHE A 157 9.82 17.98 9.84
CA PHE A 157 10.87 17.04 10.20
C PHE A 157 11.76 16.71 9.00
N LEU A 158 12.94 16.15 9.27
CA LEU A 158 13.81 15.65 8.20
C LEU A 158 13.26 14.36 7.59
N ASN A 159 12.78 13.42 8.41
CA ASN A 159 12.26 12.13 7.96
C ASN A 159 11.09 11.62 8.83
N GLN A 160 10.46 10.52 8.40
CA GLN A 160 9.28 9.95 9.06
C GLN A 160 9.60 9.35 10.43
N THR A 161 10.82 8.83 10.61
CA THR A 161 11.30 8.25 11.88
C THR A 161 11.38 9.32 12.97
N ALA A 162 11.98 10.48 12.65
CA ALA A 162 12.04 11.64 13.53
C ALA A 162 10.64 12.16 13.89
N MET A 163 9.77 12.31 12.89
CA MET A 163 8.36 12.70 13.12
C MET A 163 7.66 11.73 14.08
N THR A 164 7.81 10.43 13.87
CA THR A 164 7.16 9.40 14.70
C THR A 164 7.63 9.44 16.15
N LYS A 165 8.93 9.66 16.38
CA LYS A 165 9.52 9.78 17.72
C LYS A 165 8.96 10.98 18.48
N VAL A 166 8.96 12.16 17.85
CA VAL A 166 8.43 13.40 18.44
C VAL A 166 6.92 13.33 18.64
N ARG A 167 6.17 12.79 17.67
CA ARG A 167 4.73 12.56 17.76
C ARG A 167 4.35 11.76 19.01
N ARG A 168 5.10 10.70 19.34
CA ARG A 168 4.85 9.87 20.54
C ARG A 168 4.97 10.69 21.82
N GLU A 169 5.98 11.55 21.92
CA GLU A 169 6.17 12.41 23.10
C GLU A 169 5.10 13.50 23.20
N LEU A 170 4.73 14.12 22.07
CA LEU A 170 3.68 15.14 22.01
C LEU A 170 2.31 14.55 22.36
N ASN A 171 1.94 13.40 21.79
CA ASN A 171 0.70 12.71 22.12
C ASN A 171 0.59 12.38 23.62
N ALA A 172 1.69 11.91 24.24
CA ALA A 172 1.71 11.62 25.66
C ALA A 172 1.52 12.89 26.52
N ALA A 173 2.08 14.03 26.09
CA ALA A 173 1.90 15.30 26.78
C ALA A 173 0.47 15.84 26.62
N VAL A 174 -0.07 15.85 25.39
CA VAL A 174 -1.46 16.29 25.11
C VAL A 174 -2.46 15.46 25.92
N LYS A 175 -2.30 14.13 25.96
CA LYS A 175 -3.16 13.25 26.76
C LYS A 175 -3.11 13.60 28.25
N ARG A 176 -1.91 13.82 28.80
CA ARG A 176 -1.73 14.23 30.20
C ARG A 176 -2.36 15.58 30.50
N ASN A 177 -2.25 16.53 29.57
CA ASN A 177 -2.81 17.87 29.70
C ASN A 177 -4.34 17.83 29.70
N LEU A 178 -4.94 17.07 28.78
CA LEU A 178 -6.39 16.83 28.72
C LEU A 178 -6.93 16.15 29.98
N GLU A 179 -6.23 15.13 30.49
CA GLU A 179 -6.61 14.47 31.76
C GLU A 179 -6.55 15.45 32.93
N ARG A 180 -5.48 16.26 33.02
CA ARG A 180 -5.33 17.29 34.05
C ARG A 180 -6.43 18.36 33.98
N GLU A 181 -6.80 18.79 32.78
CA GLU A 181 -7.87 19.78 32.57
C GLU A 181 -9.24 19.23 32.98
N LYS A 182 -9.53 17.97 32.64
CA LYS A 182 -10.75 17.26 33.10
C LYS A 182 -10.79 17.15 34.63
N SER A 183 -9.67 16.75 35.26
CA SER A 183 -9.58 16.63 36.72
C SER A 183 -9.69 17.97 37.43
N ASN A 184 -9.06 19.03 36.90
CA ASN A 184 -9.15 20.38 37.48
C ASN A 184 -10.57 20.94 37.33
N THR A 185 -11.22 20.71 36.20
CA THR A 185 -12.63 21.10 36.01
C THR A 185 -13.52 20.38 37.02
N PHE A 186 -13.37 19.06 37.17
CA PHE A 186 -14.12 18.28 38.16
C PHE A 186 -13.85 18.73 39.61
N TYR A 187 -12.60 18.97 39.97
CA TYR A 187 -12.22 19.47 41.29
C TYR A 187 -12.73 20.88 41.54
N MET A 188 -12.69 21.79 40.56
CA MET A 188 -13.30 23.12 40.66
C MET A 188 -14.83 23.08 40.65
N GLN A 189 -15.47 22.11 40.00
CA GLN A 189 -16.92 21.90 40.06
C GLN A 189 -17.33 21.36 41.44
N MET A 190 -16.50 20.48 42.01
CA MET A 190 -16.64 19.97 43.38
C MET A 190 -16.33 21.05 44.42
N LEU A 191 -15.31 21.90 44.18
CA LEU A 191 -15.00 23.05 45.03
C LEU A 191 -16.04 24.14 44.90
N SER A 192 -16.58 24.43 43.72
CA SER A 192 -17.62 25.45 43.57
C SER A 192 -18.94 25.00 44.21
N SER A 193 -19.26 23.70 44.17
CA SER A 193 -20.39 23.14 44.92
C SER A 193 -20.17 23.09 46.44
N SER A 194 -18.93 23.06 46.94
CA SER A 194 -18.62 23.10 48.38
C SER A 194 -18.27 24.49 48.93
N LEU A 195 -17.72 25.40 48.11
CA LEU A 195 -17.44 26.81 48.42
C LEU A 195 -18.68 27.68 48.29
N ALA A 196 -19.74 27.24 47.58
CA ALA A 196 -21.07 27.84 47.70
C ALA A 196 -21.61 27.77 49.16
N ALA A 197 -20.99 26.98 50.04
CA ALA A 197 -21.28 26.91 51.47
C ALA A 197 -20.22 27.56 52.38
N SER A 198 -19.10 28.08 51.86
CA SER A 198 -18.12 28.78 52.69
C SER A 198 -17.15 29.67 51.89
N ASN A 199 -17.24 30.98 52.16
CA ASN A 199 -16.17 31.94 51.86
C ASN A 199 -14.95 31.61 52.72
N ILE A 200 -13.75 31.66 52.12
CA ILE A 200 -12.53 32.37 52.58
C ILE A 200 -11.37 31.96 51.67
N GLY A 201 -10.62 32.96 51.19
CA GLY A 201 -9.47 32.76 50.31
C GLY A 201 -8.21 32.26 51.01
N SER A 202 -7.24 31.86 50.21
CA SER A 202 -5.81 32.07 50.50
C SER A 202 -5.01 31.93 49.22
N ASP A 203 -4.27 33.00 48.94
CA ASP A 203 -3.36 33.16 47.83
C ASP A 203 -2.02 32.49 48.18
N GLY A 204 -1.53 31.65 47.27
CA GLY A 204 -0.38 30.77 47.52
C GLY A 204 0.29 30.39 46.20
N GLU A 205 0.88 31.38 45.52
CA GLU A 205 1.67 31.18 44.31
C GLU A 205 2.94 30.35 44.59
N ILE A 206 2.84 29.04 44.41
CA ILE A 206 4.00 28.19 44.14
C ILE A 206 4.37 28.45 42.68
N LYS A 207 5.46 29.20 42.44
CA LYS A 207 6.11 29.30 41.12
C LYS A 207 6.67 27.94 40.73
N LYS A 208 5.79 27.05 40.23
CA LYS A 208 6.18 25.88 39.45
C LYS A 208 6.90 26.40 38.21
N GLN A 209 8.12 25.94 37.99
CA GLN A 209 8.84 26.12 36.74
C GLN A 209 7.90 25.65 35.60
N MET A 210 7.45 26.58 34.75
CA MET A 210 6.48 26.25 33.70
C MET A 210 7.11 25.23 32.74
N ASP A 211 6.50 24.05 32.65
CA ASP A 211 6.83 23.09 31.60
C ASP A 211 6.09 23.50 30.33
N TYR A 212 6.82 23.92 29.29
CA TYR A 212 6.22 24.33 28.02
C TYR A 212 5.48 23.17 27.31
N MET A 213 5.74 21.90 27.68
CA MET A 213 4.93 20.77 27.20
C MET A 213 3.50 20.78 27.75
N ASP A 214 3.26 21.41 28.91
CA ASP A 214 1.93 21.52 29.53
C ASP A 214 1.02 22.53 28.79
N LEU A 215 1.59 23.34 27.90
CA LEU A 215 0.90 24.38 27.13
C LEU A 215 0.47 23.88 25.74
N ILE A 216 0.70 22.60 25.43
CA ILE A 216 0.30 21.97 24.18
C ILE A 216 -1.08 21.37 24.39
N LEU A 217 -2.08 21.96 23.73
CA LEU A 217 -3.49 21.63 23.95
C LEU A 217 -4.00 20.52 23.03
N ASP A 218 -3.47 20.45 21.80
CA ASP A 218 -3.90 19.47 20.81
C ASP A 218 -2.81 19.21 19.76
N ILE A 219 -2.95 18.10 19.04
CA ILE A 219 -2.09 17.67 17.94
C ILE A 219 -2.97 17.21 16.78
N ARG A 220 -2.72 17.73 15.58
CA ARG A 220 -3.53 17.50 14.37
C ARG A 220 -2.67 17.00 13.21
N GLU A 221 -3.32 16.31 12.29
CA GLU A 221 -2.73 15.82 11.03
C GLU A 221 -1.45 14.95 11.23
N HIS A 222 -1.37 14.23 12.35
CA HIS A 222 -0.17 13.50 12.77
C HIS A 222 -0.11 12.04 12.30
N ASP A 223 -1.18 11.56 11.69
CA ASP A 223 -1.41 10.19 11.22
C ASP A 223 -1.67 10.11 9.71
N VAL A 224 -1.47 11.21 8.99
CA VAL A 224 -1.53 11.25 7.52
C VAL A 224 -0.32 10.51 6.94
N PRO A 225 -0.52 9.48 6.07
CA PRO A 225 0.59 8.79 5.40
C PRO A 225 1.45 9.77 4.59
N TYR A 226 2.76 9.53 4.55
CA TYR A 226 3.69 10.48 3.94
C TYR A 226 3.47 10.67 2.44
N HIS A 227 3.32 9.60 1.66
CA HIS A 227 3.06 9.70 0.22
C HIS A 227 1.73 10.41 -0.08
N VAL A 228 0.69 10.14 0.71
CA VAL A 228 -0.60 10.85 0.65
C VAL A 228 -0.40 12.34 0.92
N ARG A 229 0.38 12.69 1.96
CA ARG A 229 0.71 14.09 2.28
C ARG A 229 1.40 14.79 1.12
N VAL A 230 2.45 14.20 0.55
CA VAL A 230 3.20 14.81 -0.56
C VAL A 230 2.31 14.97 -1.78
N SER A 231 1.49 13.96 -2.08
CA SER A 231 0.54 13.96 -3.21
C SER A 231 -0.49 15.08 -3.08
N ILE A 232 -1.11 15.26 -1.90
CA ILE A 232 -2.06 16.34 -1.62
C ILE A 232 -1.38 17.70 -1.73
N ASP A 233 -0.29 17.90 -0.99
CA ASP A 233 0.32 19.22 -0.81
C ASP A 233 0.91 19.76 -2.12
N LEU A 234 1.46 18.88 -2.96
CA LEU A 234 2.03 19.22 -4.26
C LEU A 234 1.05 19.03 -5.42
N SER A 235 -0.16 18.53 -5.16
CA SER A 235 -1.17 18.20 -6.17
C SER A 235 -0.63 17.28 -7.28
N ILE A 236 0.08 16.22 -6.87
CA ILE A 236 0.66 15.21 -7.76
C ILE A 236 -0.10 13.91 -7.58
N PHE A 237 -0.81 13.48 -8.61
CA PHE A 237 -1.64 12.29 -8.66
C PHE A 237 -1.16 11.32 -9.74
N CYS A 238 -1.16 10.02 -9.44
CA CYS A 238 -0.92 8.98 -10.44
C CYS A 238 -2.00 9.00 -11.52
N GLY A 239 -1.70 8.46 -12.69
CA GLY A 239 -2.63 8.40 -13.81
C GLY A 239 -2.74 9.70 -14.62
N GLN A 240 -1.81 10.64 -14.44
CA GLN A 240 -1.78 11.94 -15.11
C GLN A 240 -0.42 12.22 -15.76
N TRP A 241 -0.39 13.10 -16.76
CA TRP A 241 0.82 13.56 -17.44
C TRP A 241 1.44 14.76 -16.74
N TYR A 242 2.77 14.78 -16.69
CA TYR A 242 3.55 15.89 -16.14
C TYR A 242 4.78 16.20 -17.01
N ASN A 243 5.14 17.48 -17.08
CA ASN A 243 6.48 17.90 -17.45
C ASN A 243 7.34 17.96 -16.18
N ILE A 244 8.48 17.30 -16.20
CA ILE A 244 9.43 17.22 -15.10
C ILE A 244 10.73 17.84 -15.52
N ARG A 245 11.23 18.80 -14.73
CA ARG A 245 12.56 19.37 -14.88
C ARG A 245 13.28 19.33 -13.54
N CYS A 246 14.27 18.44 -13.43
CA CYS A 246 15.14 18.37 -12.27
C CYS A 246 16.08 19.58 -12.25
N ARG A 247 16.32 20.18 -11.09
CA ARG A 247 17.28 21.28 -10.94
C ARG A 247 18.66 20.71 -10.62
N SER A 248 19.71 21.38 -11.12
CA SER A 248 21.09 20.97 -10.87
C SER A 248 21.38 21.01 -9.36
N GLY A 249 21.72 19.86 -8.77
CA GLY A 249 21.96 19.74 -7.32
C GLY A 249 21.20 18.60 -6.63
N GLY A 250 20.24 17.96 -7.31
CA GLY A 250 19.61 16.69 -6.86
C GLY A 250 18.67 16.77 -5.66
N LEU A 251 18.77 17.82 -4.83
CA LEU A 251 17.92 18.02 -3.65
C LEU A 251 16.90 19.15 -3.75
N GLU A 252 17.07 20.08 -4.69
CA GLU A 252 16.04 21.08 -4.96
C GLU A 252 14.79 20.40 -5.52
N LEU A 253 13.62 20.89 -5.09
CA LEU A 253 12.34 20.41 -5.59
C LEU A 253 12.31 20.48 -7.13
N PRO A 254 12.07 19.35 -7.82
CA PRO A 254 11.93 19.37 -9.26
C PRO A 254 10.71 20.21 -9.64
N ILE A 255 10.78 20.87 -10.79
CA ILE A 255 9.62 21.56 -11.35
C ILE A 255 8.75 20.49 -12.00
N ILE A 256 7.60 20.22 -11.40
CA ILE A 256 6.61 19.27 -11.90
C ILE A 256 5.37 20.08 -12.28
N THR A 257 4.98 20.02 -13.54
CA THR A 257 3.82 20.76 -14.07
C THR A 257 2.88 19.80 -14.78
N GLN A 258 1.63 19.75 -14.31
CA GLN A 258 0.60 18.89 -14.89
C GLN A 258 0.32 19.28 -16.35
N ARG A 259 0.06 18.29 -17.20
CA ARG A 259 -0.28 18.43 -18.63
C ARG A 259 -1.68 17.88 -18.91
N PRO A 260 -2.75 18.61 -18.53
CA PRO A 260 -4.12 18.17 -18.76
C PRO A 260 -4.51 18.16 -20.25
N ASP A 261 -3.70 18.78 -21.11
CA ASP A 261 -3.87 18.77 -22.56
C ASP A 261 -3.55 17.40 -23.19
N LEU A 262 -2.77 16.55 -22.51
CA LEU A 262 -2.48 15.18 -22.94
C LEU A 262 -3.54 14.22 -22.39
N LEU A 263 -4.49 13.85 -23.24
CA LEU A 263 -5.60 12.95 -22.88
C LEU A 263 -5.30 11.48 -23.17
N GLU A 264 -4.45 11.21 -24.17
CA GLU A 264 -4.05 9.86 -24.54
C GLU A 264 -3.16 9.27 -23.44
N ARG A 265 -3.48 8.05 -23.00
CA ARG A 265 -2.72 7.35 -21.96
C ARG A 265 -1.68 6.45 -22.65
N PRO A 266 -0.47 6.31 -22.09
CA PRO A 266 0.46 5.32 -22.62
C PRO A 266 -0.08 3.91 -22.35
N GLU A 267 0.33 2.95 -23.17
CA GLU A 267 0.03 1.54 -22.96
C GLU A 267 1.11 0.93 -22.07
N PRO A 268 0.84 0.65 -20.79
CA PRO A 268 1.80 -0.06 -19.96
C PRO A 268 1.85 -1.52 -20.40
N VAL A 269 3.05 -2.10 -20.42
CA VAL A 269 3.25 -3.56 -20.44
C VAL A 269 2.56 -4.20 -19.22
N VAL A 270 1.56 -5.04 -19.48
CA VAL A 270 0.77 -5.77 -18.49
C VAL A 270 1.06 -7.26 -18.61
N LEU A 271 1.48 -7.88 -17.50
CA LEU A 271 1.64 -9.33 -17.38
C LEU A 271 0.57 -9.86 -16.43
N ALA A 272 -0.32 -10.74 -16.89
CA ALA A 272 -1.27 -11.43 -16.03
C ALA A 272 -0.92 -12.91 -15.95
N PHE A 273 -0.80 -13.48 -14.75
CA PHE A 273 -0.43 -14.88 -14.59
C PHE A 273 -1.31 -15.63 -13.59
N ASP A 274 -1.30 -16.94 -13.73
CA ASP A 274 -1.94 -17.93 -12.86
C ASP A 274 -1.03 -19.18 -12.78
N ILE A 275 -1.06 -19.89 -11.65
CA ILE A 275 -0.26 -21.10 -11.45
C ILE A 275 -1.13 -22.33 -11.18
N GLU A 276 -0.69 -23.47 -11.70
CA GLU A 276 -1.23 -24.77 -11.35
C GLU A 276 -0.22 -25.56 -10.53
N THR A 277 -0.69 -26.18 -9.45
CA THR A 277 0.17 -26.84 -8.46
C THR A 277 -0.31 -28.24 -8.17
N THR A 278 0.62 -29.14 -7.83
CA THR A 278 0.24 -30.45 -7.31
C THR A 278 -0.49 -30.29 -5.99
N LYS A 279 -1.29 -31.30 -5.64
CA LYS A 279 -1.90 -31.36 -4.32
C LYS A 279 -2.17 -32.80 -3.91
N LEU A 280 -2.17 -33.01 -2.60
CA LEU A 280 -2.68 -34.25 -2.04
C LEU A 280 -4.22 -34.33 -2.18
N PRO A 281 -4.79 -35.54 -2.34
CA PRO A 281 -6.24 -35.71 -2.45
C PRO A 281 -6.99 -35.12 -1.26
N LEU A 282 -8.08 -34.39 -1.54
CA LEU A 282 -8.96 -33.74 -0.56
C LEU A 282 -8.28 -32.73 0.38
N LYS A 283 -7.06 -32.27 0.02
CA LYS A 283 -6.32 -31.22 0.74
C LYS A 283 -6.06 -30.02 -0.15
N PHE A 284 -5.82 -28.87 0.48
CA PHE A 284 -5.26 -27.72 -0.22
C PHE A 284 -3.79 -27.97 -0.59
N PRO A 285 -3.28 -27.36 -1.67
CA PRO A 285 -1.85 -27.38 -2.00
C PRO A 285 -0.99 -26.81 -0.86
N ASP A 286 0.15 -27.43 -0.57
CA ASP A 286 1.12 -26.97 0.42
C ASP A 286 2.47 -26.70 -0.25
N ALA A 287 2.88 -25.44 -0.33
CA ALA A 287 4.11 -25.02 -1.01
C ALA A 287 5.39 -25.65 -0.44
N GLN A 288 5.37 -26.19 0.78
CA GLN A 288 6.52 -26.90 1.35
C GLN A 288 6.73 -28.28 0.72
N THR A 289 5.65 -28.94 0.28
CA THR A 289 5.70 -30.32 -0.22
C THR A 289 5.31 -30.47 -1.68
N ASP A 290 4.34 -29.69 -2.11
CA ASP A 290 3.82 -29.69 -3.48
C ASP A 290 4.68 -28.84 -4.41
N GLN A 291 4.56 -29.09 -5.72
CA GLN A 291 5.33 -28.45 -6.78
C GLN A 291 4.42 -27.69 -7.74
N ILE A 292 4.97 -26.66 -8.39
CA ILE A 292 4.34 -25.98 -9.52
C ILE A 292 4.45 -26.88 -10.75
N MET A 293 3.31 -27.16 -11.38
CA MET A 293 3.25 -27.96 -12.60
C MET A 293 3.14 -27.09 -13.86
N MET A 294 2.48 -25.94 -13.78
CA MET A 294 2.33 -24.99 -14.88
C MET A 294 2.30 -23.55 -14.38
N ILE A 295 2.80 -22.62 -15.18
CA ILE A 295 2.57 -21.17 -15.04
C ILE A 295 2.05 -20.68 -16.38
N SER A 296 0.79 -20.25 -16.42
CA SER A 296 0.18 -19.63 -17.59
C SER A 296 0.19 -18.12 -17.40
N TYR A 297 0.52 -17.37 -18.45
CA TYR A 297 0.51 -15.91 -18.38
C TYR A 297 0.26 -15.27 -19.74
N MET A 298 -0.26 -14.04 -19.71
CA MET A 298 -0.43 -13.19 -20.88
C MET A 298 0.38 -11.92 -20.72
N ILE A 299 1.03 -11.49 -21.81
CA ILE A 299 1.73 -10.21 -21.91
C ILE A 299 1.17 -9.47 -23.11
N ASP A 300 0.50 -8.35 -22.86
CA ASP A 300 -0.07 -7.47 -23.89
C ASP A 300 -0.87 -8.19 -24.99
N GLY A 301 -1.57 -9.28 -24.63
CA GLY A 301 -2.41 -10.09 -25.52
C GLY A 301 -1.74 -11.36 -26.07
N GLN A 302 -0.43 -11.51 -25.97
CA GLN A 302 0.27 -12.76 -26.29
C GLN A 302 0.29 -13.69 -25.08
N GLY A 303 -0.20 -14.92 -25.24
CA GLY A 303 -0.18 -15.95 -24.21
C GLY A 303 1.12 -16.74 -24.20
N TYR A 304 1.50 -17.19 -22.99
CA TYR A 304 2.62 -18.08 -22.75
C TYR A 304 2.23 -19.11 -21.69
N LEU A 305 2.81 -20.30 -21.80
CA LEU A 305 2.65 -21.38 -20.84
C LEU A 305 4.01 -22.00 -20.58
N ILE A 306 4.43 -22.07 -19.32
CA ILE A 306 5.62 -22.82 -18.91
C ILE A 306 5.14 -24.11 -18.22
N THR A 307 5.65 -25.26 -18.62
CA THR A 307 5.27 -26.56 -18.04
C THR A 307 6.46 -27.24 -17.36
N ASN A 308 6.19 -27.95 -16.25
CA ASN A 308 7.18 -28.76 -15.55
C ASN A 308 7.10 -30.23 -16.03
N ARG A 309 8.10 -30.67 -16.80
CA ARG A 309 8.16 -32.02 -17.38
C ARG A 309 8.43 -33.14 -16.37
N GLU A 310 8.70 -32.85 -15.09
CA GLU A 310 8.71 -33.87 -14.02
C GLU A 310 7.29 -34.38 -13.69
N ILE A 311 6.27 -33.54 -13.92
CA ILE A 311 4.88 -33.82 -13.54
C ILE A 311 4.01 -34.02 -14.78
N ILE A 312 4.12 -33.09 -15.73
CA ILE A 312 3.44 -33.21 -17.02
C ILE A 312 4.07 -34.41 -17.73
N SER A 313 3.28 -35.30 -18.37
CA SER A 313 3.84 -36.54 -18.96
C SER A 313 4.41 -36.35 -20.36
N THR A 314 3.85 -35.44 -21.16
CA THR A 314 4.22 -35.20 -22.56
C THR A 314 4.46 -33.72 -22.81
N ASP A 315 5.33 -33.39 -23.78
CA ASP A 315 5.52 -32.02 -24.24
C ASP A 315 4.19 -31.48 -24.78
N VAL A 316 3.86 -30.25 -24.41
CA VAL A 316 2.64 -29.55 -24.85
C VAL A 316 3.03 -28.66 -26.03
N ASP A 317 2.31 -28.78 -27.13
CA ASP A 317 2.53 -27.97 -28.34
C ASP A 317 1.89 -26.59 -28.20
N ASP A 318 2.40 -25.61 -28.96
CA ASP A 318 1.77 -24.29 -29.12
C ASP A 318 0.32 -24.43 -29.60
N PHE A 319 -0.57 -23.64 -29.00
CA PHE A 319 -2.00 -23.75 -29.27
C PHE A 319 -2.74 -22.43 -29.09
N GLU A 320 -4.00 -22.40 -29.52
CA GLU A 320 -4.87 -21.23 -29.40
C GLU A 320 -6.03 -21.55 -28.45
N TYR A 321 -6.29 -20.62 -27.52
CA TYR A 321 -7.49 -20.58 -26.69
C TYR A 321 -8.15 -19.21 -26.81
N THR A 322 -9.09 -19.09 -27.75
CA THR A 322 -9.84 -17.87 -28.04
C THR A 322 -11.33 -18.09 -27.72
N PRO A 323 -11.79 -17.84 -26.48
CA PRO A 323 -13.19 -18.07 -26.10
C PRO A 323 -14.17 -17.13 -26.82
N LYS A 324 -13.69 -15.96 -27.26
CA LYS A 324 -14.40 -15.02 -28.12
C LYS A 324 -13.42 -14.28 -29.03
N PRO A 325 -13.85 -13.76 -30.19
CA PRO A 325 -12.99 -12.97 -31.07
C PRO A 325 -12.35 -11.74 -30.41
N GLU A 326 -12.98 -11.19 -29.37
CA GLU A 326 -12.45 -10.06 -28.58
C GLU A 326 -11.46 -10.46 -27.48
N PHE A 327 -11.24 -11.77 -27.29
CA PHE A 327 -10.42 -12.39 -26.26
C PHE A 327 -9.49 -13.41 -26.91
N GLU A 328 -8.60 -12.92 -27.77
CA GLU A 328 -7.60 -13.75 -28.45
C GLU A 328 -6.57 -14.30 -27.45
N GLY A 329 -6.21 -15.57 -27.60
CA GLY A 329 -5.26 -16.23 -26.72
C GLY A 329 -4.39 -17.19 -27.49
N ASN A 330 -3.40 -16.68 -28.21
CA ASN A 330 -2.37 -17.51 -28.83
C ASN A 330 -1.31 -17.83 -27.78
N PHE A 331 -0.97 -19.11 -27.57
CA PHE A 331 -0.03 -19.53 -26.52
C PHE A 331 1.24 -20.15 -27.10
N ILE A 332 2.38 -19.57 -26.70
CA ILE A 332 3.71 -20.14 -26.91
C ILE A 332 4.09 -20.95 -25.67
N VAL A 333 4.46 -22.21 -25.86
CA VAL A 333 4.69 -23.16 -24.77
C VAL A 333 6.19 -23.40 -24.56
N PHE A 334 6.62 -23.27 -23.30
CA PHE A 334 7.97 -23.61 -22.84
C PHE A 334 7.91 -24.88 -21.99
N ASN A 335 8.34 -26.00 -22.57
CA ASN A 335 8.42 -27.28 -21.89
C ASN A 335 9.73 -27.41 -21.10
N GLU A 336 9.71 -27.05 -19.82
CA GLU A 336 10.91 -27.00 -18.98
C GLU A 336 11.16 -28.32 -18.23
N LYS A 337 12.43 -28.68 -18.10
CA LYS A 337 12.83 -30.01 -17.63
C LYS A 337 12.35 -30.34 -16.21
N ASN A 338 12.27 -29.33 -15.34
CA ASN A 338 11.86 -29.46 -13.95
C ASN A 338 11.33 -28.13 -13.40
N GLU A 339 10.86 -28.13 -12.15
CA GLU A 339 10.32 -26.95 -11.47
C GLU A 339 11.31 -25.78 -11.38
N MET A 340 12.60 -26.06 -11.14
CA MET A 340 13.64 -25.01 -11.05
C MET A 340 13.77 -24.25 -12.37
N TYR A 341 13.85 -24.95 -13.51
CA TYR A 341 13.92 -24.32 -14.83
C TYR A 341 12.62 -23.58 -15.18
N LEU A 342 11.47 -24.10 -14.74
CA LEU A 342 10.19 -23.41 -14.90
C LEU A 342 10.17 -22.06 -14.16
N ILE A 343 10.60 -22.02 -12.90
CA ILE A 343 10.65 -20.77 -12.11
C ILE A 343 11.67 -19.80 -12.70
N GLN A 344 12.86 -20.29 -13.06
CA GLN A 344 13.89 -19.45 -13.68
C GLN A 344 13.40 -18.85 -14.98
N LYS A 345 12.77 -19.65 -15.85
CA LYS A 345 12.20 -19.18 -17.13
C LYS A 345 11.16 -18.09 -16.91
N PHE A 346 10.32 -18.23 -15.89
CA PHE A 346 9.33 -17.22 -15.52
C PHE A 346 9.99 -15.91 -15.06
N PHE A 347 10.99 -15.98 -14.18
CA PHE A 347 11.73 -14.80 -13.70
C PHE A 347 12.52 -14.11 -14.81
N ASP A 348 13.18 -14.89 -15.66
CA ASP A 348 13.92 -14.39 -16.82
C ASP A 348 12.98 -13.62 -17.77
N HIS A 349 11.81 -14.18 -18.06
CA HIS A 349 10.85 -13.54 -18.96
C HIS A 349 10.23 -12.28 -18.34
N ILE A 350 9.92 -12.27 -17.03
CA ILE A 350 9.54 -11.04 -16.31
C ILE A 350 10.62 -9.97 -16.48
N MET A 351 11.90 -10.34 -16.41
CA MET A 351 13.01 -9.39 -16.50
C MET A 351 13.37 -8.96 -17.92
N GLU A 352 13.05 -9.78 -18.91
CA GLU A 352 13.12 -9.45 -20.32
C GLU A 352 12.06 -8.38 -20.68
N VAL A 353 10.80 -8.61 -20.31
CA VAL A 353 9.69 -7.72 -20.70
C VAL A 353 9.52 -6.54 -19.75
N ARG A 354 9.99 -6.67 -18.50
CA ARG A 354 9.94 -5.65 -17.45
C ARG A 354 8.53 -5.07 -17.31
N PRO A 355 7.54 -5.87 -16.87
CA PRO A 355 6.15 -5.41 -16.84
C PRO A 355 6.02 -4.21 -15.89
N HIS A 356 5.18 -3.25 -16.26
CA HIS A 356 4.81 -2.16 -15.35
C HIS A 356 3.75 -2.62 -14.36
N ILE A 357 2.93 -3.59 -14.76
CA ILE A 357 1.82 -4.12 -14.00
C ILE A 357 1.85 -5.63 -14.08
N VAL A 358 1.80 -6.27 -12.92
CA VAL A 358 1.61 -7.72 -12.79
C VAL A 358 0.24 -7.98 -12.18
N VAL A 359 -0.54 -8.83 -12.82
CA VAL A 359 -1.95 -9.09 -12.51
C VAL A 359 -2.13 -10.56 -12.12
N THR A 360 -2.96 -10.80 -11.13
CA THR A 360 -3.32 -12.15 -10.68
C THR A 360 -4.78 -12.19 -10.24
N TYR A 361 -5.32 -13.38 -10.01
CA TYR A 361 -6.60 -13.56 -9.32
C TYR A 361 -6.38 -14.31 -8.00
N ASN A 362 -6.45 -13.63 -6.85
CA ASN A 362 -6.10 -14.16 -5.53
C ASN A 362 -4.59 -14.43 -5.31
N GLY A 363 -3.72 -13.79 -6.10
CA GLY A 363 -2.28 -14.03 -6.06
C GLY A 363 -1.59 -13.60 -4.77
N ASP A 364 -2.16 -12.65 -4.01
CA ASP A 364 -1.60 -12.26 -2.70
C ASP A 364 -1.62 -13.43 -1.69
N PHE A 365 -2.60 -14.32 -1.81
CA PHE A 365 -2.87 -15.38 -0.83
C PHE A 365 -2.58 -16.79 -1.33
N PHE A 366 -2.32 -16.96 -2.63
CA PHE A 366 -2.01 -18.26 -3.22
C PHE A 366 -0.76 -18.19 -4.11
N ASP A 367 -0.86 -17.57 -5.29
CA ASP A 367 0.15 -17.67 -6.35
C ASP A 367 1.54 -17.18 -5.91
N TRP A 368 1.65 -15.93 -5.45
CA TRP A 368 2.92 -15.36 -5.04
C TRP A 368 3.57 -16.07 -3.86
N PRO A 369 2.86 -16.37 -2.74
CA PRO A 369 3.47 -17.14 -1.66
C PRO A 369 3.93 -18.53 -2.07
N PHE A 370 3.22 -19.17 -3.00
CA PHE A 370 3.63 -20.47 -3.53
C PHE A 370 4.93 -20.31 -4.34
N VAL A 371 4.97 -19.39 -5.30
CA VAL A 371 6.16 -19.11 -6.12
C VAL A 371 7.37 -18.73 -5.26
N GLU A 372 7.20 -17.84 -4.27
CA GLU A 372 8.29 -17.44 -3.35
C GLU A 372 8.85 -18.65 -2.59
N THR A 373 7.96 -19.48 -2.03
CA THR A 373 8.36 -20.65 -1.25
C THR A 373 9.08 -21.68 -2.12
N ARG A 374 8.57 -21.95 -3.32
CA ARG A 374 9.19 -22.90 -4.26
C ARG A 374 10.52 -22.39 -4.80
N ALA A 375 10.62 -21.10 -5.13
CA ALA A 375 11.87 -20.47 -5.55
C ALA A 375 12.97 -20.62 -4.47
N ALA A 376 12.61 -20.41 -3.21
CA ALA A 376 13.55 -20.54 -2.09
C ALA A 376 14.10 -21.97 -1.90
N VAL A 377 13.36 -23.02 -2.28
CA VAL A 377 13.85 -24.42 -2.26
C VAL A 377 15.04 -24.60 -3.21
N TYR A 378 15.12 -23.79 -4.27
CA TYR A 378 16.17 -23.81 -5.28
C TYR A 378 17.20 -22.68 -5.12
N ASP A 379 17.28 -22.06 -3.93
CA ASP A 379 18.17 -20.94 -3.63
C ASP A 379 17.94 -19.68 -4.51
N LEU A 380 16.73 -19.53 -5.08
CA LEU A 380 16.33 -18.34 -5.83
C LEU A 380 15.63 -17.34 -4.89
N ASP A 381 16.22 -16.16 -4.70
CA ASP A 381 15.61 -15.08 -3.92
C ASP A 381 14.70 -14.22 -4.82
N MET A 382 13.39 -14.47 -4.74
CA MET A 382 12.38 -13.77 -5.57
C MET A 382 12.47 -12.24 -5.48
N LYS A 383 12.81 -11.69 -4.31
CA LYS A 383 12.98 -10.24 -4.13
C LYS A 383 14.19 -9.74 -4.91
N GLN A 384 15.30 -10.46 -4.87
CA GLN A 384 16.50 -10.07 -5.61
C GLN A 384 16.33 -10.30 -7.11
N GLU A 385 15.69 -11.40 -7.52
CA GLU A 385 15.50 -11.75 -8.93
C GLU A 385 14.57 -10.76 -9.62
N ILE A 386 13.33 -10.62 -9.12
CA ILE A 386 12.26 -9.86 -9.79
C ILE A 386 11.69 -8.70 -8.95
N GLY A 387 12.16 -8.46 -7.73
CA GLY A 387 11.74 -7.30 -6.93
C GLY A 387 10.43 -7.45 -6.16
N PHE A 388 9.74 -8.58 -6.27
CA PHE A 388 8.52 -8.88 -5.52
C PHE A 388 8.85 -9.47 -4.15
N SER A 389 8.16 -9.00 -3.11
CA SER A 389 8.30 -9.55 -1.76
C SER A 389 7.05 -9.30 -0.92
N LYS A 390 6.86 -10.13 0.09
CA LYS A 390 5.75 -9.98 1.04
C LYS A 390 5.98 -8.79 1.98
N LEU A 391 5.04 -7.85 2.02
CA LEU A 391 5.03 -6.75 2.99
C LEU A 391 4.36 -7.16 4.30
N ARG A 392 4.48 -6.29 5.32
CA ARG A 392 3.91 -6.52 6.67
C ARG A 392 2.39 -6.77 6.66
N ASP A 393 1.69 -6.16 5.72
CA ASP A 393 0.23 -6.29 5.58
C ASP A 393 -0.18 -7.59 4.88
N GLY A 394 0.79 -8.42 4.48
CA GLY A 394 0.58 -9.74 3.91
C GLY A 394 0.52 -9.81 2.39
N PHE A 395 0.53 -8.66 1.71
CA PHE A 395 0.48 -8.54 0.25
C PHE A 395 1.86 -8.64 -0.40
N TYR A 396 1.92 -9.13 -1.63
CA TYR A 396 3.13 -9.22 -2.45
C TYR A 396 3.23 -8.01 -3.37
N LEU A 397 4.16 -7.12 -3.06
CA LEU A 397 4.32 -5.87 -3.81
C LEU A 397 5.74 -5.75 -4.35
N SER A 398 5.88 -4.92 -5.37
CA SER A 398 7.14 -4.49 -5.95
C SER A 398 7.06 -2.98 -6.20
N ARG A 399 8.21 -2.30 -6.10
CA ARG A 399 8.29 -0.85 -6.32
C ARG A 399 8.11 -0.48 -7.81
N PRO A 400 8.91 -1.03 -8.74
CA PRO A 400 8.80 -0.67 -10.16
C PRO A 400 7.67 -1.37 -10.91
N ALA A 401 7.08 -2.44 -10.35
CA ALA A 401 6.00 -3.21 -10.97
C ALA A 401 4.79 -3.30 -10.03
N ILE A 402 3.66 -2.76 -10.47
CA ILE A 402 2.44 -2.67 -9.67
C ILE A 402 1.75 -4.03 -9.64
N HIS A 403 1.45 -4.55 -8.45
CA HIS A 403 0.65 -5.77 -8.32
C HIS A 403 -0.85 -5.47 -8.23
N MET A 404 -1.60 -5.98 -9.20
CA MET A 404 -3.05 -5.84 -9.31
C MET A 404 -3.75 -7.19 -9.09
N ASP A 405 -4.16 -7.47 -7.86
CA ASP A 405 -4.98 -8.64 -7.56
C ASP A 405 -6.46 -8.36 -7.88
N CYS A 406 -6.96 -8.96 -8.97
CA CYS A 406 -8.33 -8.77 -9.42
C CYS A 406 -9.39 -9.17 -8.37
N LEU A 407 -9.07 -10.09 -7.45
CA LEU A 407 -10.01 -10.51 -6.41
C LEU A 407 -10.35 -9.35 -5.46
N CYS A 408 -9.42 -8.42 -5.21
CA CYS A 408 -9.69 -7.22 -4.41
C CYS A 408 -10.79 -6.35 -5.03
N TRP A 409 -10.69 -6.11 -6.34
CA TRP A 409 -11.73 -5.40 -7.09
C TRP A 409 -13.05 -6.19 -7.11
N VAL A 410 -12.99 -7.51 -7.28
CA VAL A 410 -14.19 -8.36 -7.26
C VAL A 410 -14.94 -8.22 -5.94
N LYS A 411 -14.24 -8.31 -4.80
CA LYS A 411 -14.84 -8.22 -3.48
C LYS A 411 -15.44 -6.85 -3.18
N ARG A 412 -14.79 -5.78 -3.63
CA ARG A 412 -15.18 -4.40 -3.27
C ARG A 412 -16.12 -3.75 -4.27
N ASP A 413 -15.85 -3.89 -5.57
CA ASP A 413 -16.39 -3.01 -6.61
C ASP A 413 -17.21 -3.75 -7.69
N SER A 414 -17.18 -5.09 -7.73
CA SER A 414 -17.88 -5.82 -8.81
C SER A 414 -19.41 -5.89 -8.65
N TYR A 415 -19.92 -5.60 -7.45
CA TYR A 415 -21.32 -5.83 -7.06
C TYR A 415 -21.81 -7.28 -7.19
N LEU A 416 -20.90 -8.26 -7.25
CA LEU A 416 -21.25 -9.67 -7.29
C LEU A 416 -21.52 -10.22 -5.89
N PRO A 417 -22.52 -11.11 -5.73
CA PRO A 417 -22.76 -11.79 -4.46
C PRO A 417 -21.55 -12.67 -4.10
N VAL A 418 -21.32 -12.88 -2.80
CA VAL A 418 -20.15 -13.60 -2.28
C VAL A 418 -20.00 -15.00 -2.91
N GLY A 419 -21.10 -15.70 -3.16
CA GLY A 419 -21.09 -17.02 -3.80
C GLY A 419 -20.67 -17.03 -5.29
N SER A 420 -20.52 -15.86 -5.91
CA SER A 420 -20.15 -15.70 -7.33
C SER A 420 -18.84 -14.92 -7.51
N GLN A 421 -17.98 -14.91 -6.48
CA GLN A 421 -16.67 -14.26 -6.50
C GLN A 421 -15.51 -15.20 -6.88
N GLY A 422 -15.80 -16.42 -7.34
CA GLY A 422 -14.79 -17.28 -7.97
C GLY A 422 -14.53 -16.84 -9.40
N LEU A 423 -13.29 -17.04 -9.90
CA LEU A 423 -12.86 -16.59 -11.24
C LEU A 423 -13.83 -17.02 -12.34
N LYS A 424 -14.30 -18.28 -12.32
CA LYS A 424 -15.23 -18.82 -13.32
C LYS A 424 -16.57 -18.07 -13.35
N ALA A 425 -17.17 -17.85 -12.18
CA ALA A 425 -18.42 -17.09 -12.04
C ALA A 425 -18.24 -15.62 -12.44
N VAL A 426 -17.09 -15.02 -12.11
CA VAL A 426 -16.76 -13.65 -12.51
C VAL A 426 -16.58 -13.53 -14.01
N ALA A 427 -15.84 -14.44 -14.65
CA ALA A 427 -15.67 -14.48 -16.10
C ALA A 427 -17.02 -14.62 -16.82
N LYS A 428 -17.89 -15.51 -16.33
CA LYS A 428 -19.26 -15.64 -16.84
C LYS A 428 -20.07 -14.35 -16.71
N ALA A 429 -20.03 -13.71 -15.53
CA ALA A 429 -20.83 -12.52 -15.26
C ALA A 429 -20.31 -11.26 -15.97
N LYS A 430 -18.98 -11.09 -16.07
CA LYS A 430 -18.32 -9.88 -16.58
C LYS A 430 -17.87 -10.03 -18.02
N LEU A 431 -17.15 -11.10 -18.35
CA LEU A 431 -16.64 -11.35 -19.72
C LEU A 431 -17.66 -12.06 -20.63
N ARG A 432 -18.76 -12.57 -20.06
CA ARG A 432 -19.90 -13.17 -20.77
C ARG A 432 -19.53 -14.38 -21.62
N TYR A 433 -18.59 -15.21 -21.15
CA TYR A 433 -18.32 -16.54 -21.70
C TYR A 433 -18.16 -17.54 -20.54
N ASP A 434 -18.37 -18.82 -20.82
CA ASP A 434 -18.17 -19.89 -19.86
C ASP A 434 -16.70 -20.38 -19.98
N PRO A 435 -15.82 -20.09 -19.00
CA PRO A 435 -14.45 -20.60 -19.01
C PRO A 435 -14.41 -22.11 -18.81
N VAL A 436 -13.29 -22.73 -19.15
CA VAL A 436 -13.07 -24.17 -18.92
C VAL A 436 -13.15 -24.46 -17.42
N GLU A 437 -14.02 -25.37 -17.02
CA GLU A 437 -14.11 -25.85 -15.64
C GLU A 437 -13.46 -27.23 -15.52
N LEU A 438 -12.69 -27.41 -14.46
CA LEU A 438 -12.05 -28.67 -14.12
C LEU A 438 -12.16 -28.88 -12.60
N ASP A 439 -12.41 -30.12 -12.19
CA ASP A 439 -12.37 -30.47 -10.77
C ASP A 439 -10.92 -30.44 -10.27
N PRO A 440 -10.58 -29.67 -9.22
CA PRO A 440 -9.25 -29.64 -8.65
C PRO A 440 -8.67 -31.01 -8.26
N GLU A 441 -9.51 -32.01 -7.96
CA GLU A 441 -9.05 -33.36 -7.63
C GLU A 441 -8.59 -34.16 -8.86
N ASP A 442 -9.01 -33.78 -10.06
CA ASP A 442 -8.60 -34.44 -11.31
C ASP A 442 -7.31 -33.85 -11.90
N MET A 443 -6.87 -32.67 -11.47
CA MET A 443 -5.71 -31.96 -12.03
C MET A 443 -4.44 -32.82 -12.05
N CYS A 444 -4.09 -33.44 -10.92
CA CYS A 444 -2.86 -34.25 -10.83
C CYS A 444 -2.94 -35.53 -11.69
N ARG A 445 -4.13 -36.13 -11.83
CA ARG A 445 -4.33 -37.28 -12.72
C ARG A 445 -4.19 -36.85 -14.18
N MET A 446 -4.80 -35.73 -14.54
CA MET A 446 -4.79 -35.20 -15.90
C MET A 446 -3.41 -34.69 -16.33
N ALA A 447 -2.56 -34.24 -15.42
CA ALA A 447 -1.17 -33.90 -15.73
C ALA A 447 -0.41 -35.08 -16.38
N VAL A 448 -0.75 -36.31 -15.97
CA VAL A 448 -0.16 -37.53 -16.51
C VAL A 448 -0.96 -38.08 -17.70
N GLU A 449 -2.27 -38.19 -17.57
CA GLU A 449 -3.12 -38.87 -18.55
C GLU A 449 -3.51 -37.99 -19.75
N GLN A 450 -3.71 -36.69 -19.52
CA GLN A 450 -4.30 -35.74 -20.49
C GLN A 450 -3.67 -34.33 -20.40
N PRO A 451 -2.34 -34.20 -20.56
CA PRO A 451 -1.63 -32.93 -20.31
C PRO A 451 -2.10 -31.76 -21.19
N GLN A 452 -2.48 -32.01 -22.45
CA GLN A 452 -3.02 -30.96 -23.34
C GLN A 452 -4.34 -30.39 -22.84
N VAL A 453 -5.22 -31.23 -22.28
CA VAL A 453 -6.53 -30.78 -21.76
C VAL A 453 -6.34 -29.96 -20.49
N LEU A 454 -5.43 -30.38 -19.60
CA LEU A 454 -5.06 -29.60 -18.44
C LEU A 454 -4.43 -28.24 -18.83
N SER A 455 -3.62 -28.23 -19.88
CA SER A 455 -3.01 -26.99 -20.41
C SER A 455 -4.06 -26.00 -20.90
N ASN A 456 -5.13 -26.46 -21.58
CA ASN A 456 -6.27 -25.62 -21.96
C ASN A 456 -6.97 -24.98 -20.75
N TYR A 457 -7.09 -25.70 -19.64
CA TYR A 457 -7.65 -25.17 -18.40
C TYR A 457 -6.75 -24.07 -17.80
N SER A 458 -5.44 -24.36 -17.66
CA SER A 458 -4.47 -23.40 -17.11
C SER A 458 -4.43 -22.10 -17.90
N VAL A 459 -4.40 -22.16 -19.24
CA VAL A 459 -4.40 -20.94 -20.06
C VAL A 459 -5.74 -20.22 -20.05
N SER A 460 -6.86 -20.94 -19.84
CA SER A 460 -8.18 -20.31 -19.72
C SER A 460 -8.23 -19.34 -18.54
N ASP A 461 -7.52 -19.62 -17.44
CA ASP A 461 -7.50 -18.76 -16.26
C ASP A 461 -6.58 -17.55 -16.44
N ALA A 462 -5.45 -17.70 -17.15
CA ALA A 462 -4.65 -16.55 -17.58
C ALA A 462 -5.44 -15.61 -18.52
N VAL A 463 -6.16 -16.15 -19.51
CA VAL A 463 -7.02 -15.37 -20.42
C VAL A 463 -8.13 -14.64 -19.64
N ALA A 464 -8.82 -15.35 -18.75
CA ALA A 464 -9.87 -14.74 -17.94
C ALA A 464 -9.32 -13.60 -17.07
N THR A 465 -8.18 -13.82 -16.41
CA THR A 465 -7.55 -12.84 -15.52
C THR A 465 -7.07 -11.61 -16.30
N TYR A 466 -6.36 -11.81 -17.42
CA TYR A 466 -5.87 -10.73 -18.27
C TYR A 466 -7.00 -9.83 -18.78
N TYR A 467 -8.03 -10.42 -19.38
CA TYR A 467 -9.11 -9.63 -19.97
C TYR A 467 -10.08 -9.05 -18.93
N LEU A 468 -10.26 -9.70 -17.77
CA LEU A 468 -10.96 -9.10 -16.64
C LEU A 468 -10.25 -7.82 -16.20
N TYR A 469 -8.93 -7.89 -16.07
CA TYR A 469 -8.12 -6.72 -15.72
C TYR A 469 -8.23 -5.62 -16.77
N MET A 470 -7.94 -5.93 -18.04
CA MET A 470 -7.90 -4.92 -19.11
C MET A 470 -9.25 -4.24 -19.34
N LYS A 471 -10.37 -4.99 -19.27
CA LYS A 471 -11.70 -4.43 -19.52
C LYS A 471 -12.32 -3.72 -18.31
N TYR A 472 -12.03 -4.16 -17.09
CA TYR A 472 -12.72 -3.67 -15.89
C TYR A 472 -11.79 -2.97 -14.90
N VAL A 473 -10.72 -3.64 -14.47
CA VAL A 473 -9.90 -3.17 -13.34
C VAL A 473 -8.96 -2.03 -13.76
N HIS A 474 -8.24 -2.19 -14.87
CA HIS A 474 -7.29 -1.20 -15.37
C HIS A 474 -7.90 0.20 -15.54
N PRO A 475 -8.96 0.40 -16.37
CA PRO A 475 -9.51 1.73 -16.57
C PRO A 475 -10.12 2.32 -15.29
N PHE A 476 -10.70 1.47 -14.43
CA PHE A 476 -11.33 1.89 -13.18
C PHE A 476 -10.31 2.41 -12.16
N ILE A 477 -9.28 1.61 -11.85
CA ILE A 477 -8.27 1.98 -10.84
C ILE A 477 -7.48 3.21 -11.29
N PHE A 478 -6.98 3.22 -12.53
CA PHE A 478 -6.22 4.38 -13.02
C PHE A 478 -7.07 5.64 -13.19
N ALA A 479 -8.40 5.53 -13.39
CA ALA A 479 -9.28 6.68 -13.32
C ALA A 479 -9.40 7.22 -11.89
N LEU A 480 -9.52 6.35 -10.88
CA LEU A 480 -9.54 6.75 -9.47
C LEU A 480 -8.22 7.38 -9.03
N ASN A 481 -7.07 6.86 -9.48
CA ASN A 481 -5.74 7.44 -9.20
C ASN A 481 -5.63 8.92 -9.59
N THR A 482 -6.39 9.38 -10.60
CA THR A 482 -6.32 10.79 -11.05
C THR A 482 -6.86 11.80 -10.03
N ILE A 483 -7.59 11.34 -9.01
CA ILE A 483 -8.20 12.19 -7.97
C ILE A 483 -7.87 11.73 -6.55
N ILE A 484 -7.52 10.45 -6.36
CA ILE A 484 -7.17 9.90 -5.06
C ILE A 484 -5.64 9.97 -4.89
N PRO A 485 -5.14 10.58 -3.80
CA PRO A 485 -3.70 10.80 -3.57
C PRO A 485 -2.98 9.53 -3.06
N MET A 486 -3.13 8.40 -3.74
CA MET A 486 -2.60 7.09 -3.34
C MET A 486 -1.97 6.33 -4.51
N GLU A 487 -1.16 5.33 -4.17
CA GLU A 487 -0.56 4.38 -5.11
C GLU A 487 -1.66 3.48 -5.72
N PRO A 488 -1.56 3.03 -6.99
CA PRO A 488 -2.61 2.24 -7.64
C PRO A 488 -2.98 0.93 -6.93
N ASP A 489 -1.98 0.26 -6.37
CA ASP A 489 -2.13 -0.97 -5.59
C ASP A 489 -2.81 -0.73 -4.23
N GLU A 490 -2.57 0.44 -3.61
CA GLU A 490 -3.27 0.88 -2.40
C GLU A 490 -4.74 1.20 -2.70
N ILE A 491 -5.03 1.90 -3.80
CA ILE A 491 -6.40 2.17 -4.26
C ILE A 491 -7.16 0.88 -4.52
N LEU A 492 -6.52 -0.16 -5.02
CA LEU A 492 -7.18 -1.46 -5.22
C LEU A 492 -7.54 -2.14 -3.90
N ARG A 493 -6.70 -2.02 -2.87
CA ARG A 493 -6.79 -2.81 -1.63
C ARG A 493 -7.51 -2.11 -0.47
N LYS A 494 -7.48 -0.78 -0.38
CA LYS A 494 -8.11 -0.05 0.73
C LYS A 494 -9.64 -0.11 0.66
N GLY A 495 -10.30 0.01 1.82
CA GLY A 495 -11.76 0.12 1.85
C GLY A 495 -12.25 1.42 1.21
N SER A 496 -13.44 1.40 0.62
CA SER A 496 -14.06 2.59 -0.01
C SER A 496 -14.20 3.77 0.96
N GLY A 497 -14.42 3.50 2.25
CA GLY A 497 -14.42 4.54 3.29
C GLY A 497 -13.10 5.30 3.41
N THR A 498 -11.96 4.61 3.30
CA THR A 498 -10.63 5.24 3.32
C THR A 498 -10.37 6.05 2.03
N LEU A 499 -10.88 5.57 0.89
CA LEU A 499 -10.83 6.34 -0.36
C LEU A 499 -11.60 7.67 -0.21
N CYS A 500 -12.80 7.62 0.36
CA CYS A 500 -13.59 8.83 0.68
C CYS A 500 -12.86 9.75 1.67
N GLU A 501 -12.25 9.21 2.73
CA GLU A 501 -11.46 9.98 3.71
C GLU A 501 -10.37 10.81 3.00
N THR A 502 -9.60 10.18 2.12
CA THR A 502 -8.52 10.90 1.41
C THR A 502 -9.02 11.90 0.38
N LEU A 503 -10.13 11.64 -0.31
CA LEU A 503 -10.77 12.63 -1.18
C LEU A 503 -11.22 13.86 -0.38
N LEU A 504 -11.79 13.67 0.81
CA LEU A 504 -12.17 14.76 1.70
C LEU A 504 -10.94 15.53 2.21
N MET A 505 -9.83 14.84 2.49
CA MET A 505 -8.57 15.50 2.88
C MET A 505 -8.00 16.39 1.78
N VAL A 506 -8.12 16.00 0.50
CA VAL A 506 -7.75 16.85 -0.64
C VAL A 506 -8.59 18.12 -0.64
N GLN A 507 -9.91 18.01 -0.54
CA GLN A 507 -10.81 19.17 -0.53
C GLN A 507 -10.59 20.07 0.68
N ALA A 508 -10.42 19.50 1.87
CA ALA A 508 -10.12 20.23 3.09
C ALA A 508 -8.79 20.98 3.00
N TYR A 509 -7.76 20.37 2.37
CA TYR A 509 -6.49 21.04 2.14
C TYR A 509 -6.64 22.27 1.25
N HIS A 510 -7.34 22.14 0.12
CA HIS A 510 -7.60 23.26 -0.80
C HIS A 510 -8.41 24.38 -0.14
N ALA A 511 -9.34 24.04 0.75
CA ALA A 511 -10.13 24.99 1.53
C ALA A 511 -9.38 25.54 2.77
N ASN A 512 -8.13 25.13 3.01
CA ASN A 512 -7.33 25.49 4.20
C ASN A 512 -8.02 25.13 5.54
N ILE A 513 -8.77 24.03 5.55
CA ILE A 513 -9.44 23.45 6.72
C ILE A 513 -8.47 22.46 7.40
N VAL A 514 -8.40 22.50 8.73
CA VAL A 514 -7.61 21.53 9.52
C VAL A 514 -8.33 20.18 9.56
N TYR A 515 -7.59 19.08 9.40
CA TYR A 515 -8.22 17.76 9.50
C TYR A 515 -8.63 17.47 10.95
N PRO A 516 -9.85 16.94 11.18
CA PRO A 516 -10.19 16.37 12.47
C PRO A 516 -9.32 15.14 12.75
N ASN A 517 -9.01 14.91 14.03
CA ASN A 517 -8.38 13.65 14.43
C ASN A 517 -9.38 12.50 14.25
N LYS A 518 -8.88 11.29 14.02
CA LYS A 518 -9.72 10.09 13.91
C LYS A 518 -10.58 9.92 15.16
N GLN A 519 -11.84 9.58 14.94
CA GLN A 519 -12.79 9.32 16.02
C GLN A 519 -12.30 8.14 16.87
N GLN A 520 -12.31 8.32 18.19
CA GLN A 520 -12.04 7.26 19.15
C GLN A 520 -13.35 6.79 19.76
N ASN A 521 -13.52 5.47 19.88
CA ASN A 521 -14.70 4.91 20.51
C ASN A 521 -14.67 5.19 22.01
N GLU A 522 -15.76 5.75 22.54
CA GLU A 522 -15.95 5.93 23.97
C GLU A 522 -16.33 4.58 24.60
N LEU A 523 -15.50 4.12 25.54
CA LEU A 523 -15.78 2.89 26.27
C LEU A 523 -16.79 3.17 27.39
N ASN A 524 -17.73 2.25 27.58
CA ASN A 524 -18.75 2.30 28.65
C ASN A 524 -19.63 3.55 28.62
N LYS A 525 -20.03 3.98 27.42
CA LYS A 525 -21.00 5.07 27.28
C LYS A 525 -22.31 4.69 27.99
N LEU A 526 -22.83 5.61 28.80
CA LEU A 526 -24.10 5.41 29.51
C LEU A 526 -25.26 5.95 28.66
N SER A 527 -26.38 5.26 28.66
CA SER A 527 -27.65 5.75 28.15
C SER A 527 -28.17 6.90 29.01
N ASN A 528 -29.14 7.64 28.50
CA ASN A 528 -29.83 8.68 29.26
C ASN A 528 -30.48 8.15 30.56
N GLU A 529 -30.73 6.84 30.64
CA GLU A 529 -31.32 6.14 31.79
C GLU A 529 -30.25 5.55 32.74
N GLY A 530 -28.95 5.74 32.43
CA GLY A 530 -27.85 5.27 33.27
C GLY A 530 -27.42 3.82 33.04
N HIS A 531 -27.88 3.18 31.96
CA HIS A 531 -27.45 1.84 31.57
C HIS A 531 -26.24 1.89 30.63
N VAL A 532 -25.31 0.95 30.76
CA VAL A 532 -24.18 0.85 29.82
C VAL A 532 -24.70 0.44 28.45
N LEU A 533 -24.36 1.22 27.42
CA LEU A 533 -24.66 0.90 26.03
C LEU A 533 -23.68 -0.16 25.52
N ASP A 534 -24.23 -1.27 25.01
CA ASP A 534 -23.45 -2.31 24.32
C ASP A 534 -23.07 -1.86 22.90
N SER A 535 -24.02 -1.25 22.18
CA SER A 535 -23.78 -0.59 20.89
C SER A 535 -24.67 0.64 20.74
N GLU A 536 -24.16 1.65 20.04
CA GLU A 536 -24.90 2.85 19.67
C GLU A 536 -24.99 2.90 18.14
N THR A 537 -26.21 2.91 17.62
CA THR A 537 -26.49 2.95 16.19
C THR A 537 -27.78 3.75 15.94
N TYR A 538 -28.07 4.01 14.67
CA TYR A 538 -29.29 4.66 14.23
C TYR A 538 -30.22 3.66 13.53
N VAL A 539 -31.52 4.00 13.43
CA VAL A 539 -32.49 3.18 12.68
C VAL A 539 -32.07 3.18 11.20
N GLY A 540 -31.77 1.99 10.67
CA GLY A 540 -31.32 1.78 9.30
C GLY A 540 -32.46 1.82 8.26
N GLY A 541 -32.23 1.19 7.10
CA GLY A 541 -33.23 1.09 6.04
C GLY A 541 -34.46 0.30 6.46
N HIS A 542 -35.65 0.78 6.07
CA HIS A 542 -36.90 0.06 6.27
C HIS A 542 -37.14 -0.92 5.12
N VAL A 543 -37.42 -2.19 5.44
CA VAL A 543 -37.65 -3.26 4.44
C VAL A 543 -38.95 -3.98 4.80
N GLU A 544 -39.88 -4.03 3.86
CA GLU A 544 -41.15 -4.74 3.99
C GLU A 544 -41.39 -5.66 2.77
N ALA A 545 -41.83 -6.88 3.04
CA ALA A 545 -42.35 -7.81 2.03
C ALA A 545 -43.88 -7.84 2.16
N LEU A 546 -44.56 -6.95 1.42
CA LEU A 546 -46.01 -6.77 1.51
C LEU A 546 -46.79 -7.98 1.03
N GLU A 547 -46.34 -8.60 -0.06
CA GLU A 547 -46.97 -9.76 -0.66
C GLU A 547 -45.90 -10.75 -1.14
N SER A 548 -46.27 -12.03 -1.23
CA SER A 548 -45.40 -13.09 -1.73
C SER A 548 -46.20 -14.00 -2.67
N GLY A 549 -45.57 -14.52 -3.71
CA GLY A 549 -46.22 -15.36 -4.70
C GLY A 549 -45.65 -15.23 -6.11
N GLY A 550 -46.20 -16.01 -7.04
CA GLY A 550 -45.89 -15.89 -8.46
C GLY A 550 -46.72 -14.78 -9.10
N PHE A 551 -46.17 -13.57 -9.15
CA PHE A 551 -46.79 -12.45 -9.86
C PHE A 551 -46.40 -12.50 -11.32
N ARG A 552 -47.39 -12.67 -12.19
CA ARG A 552 -47.17 -12.90 -13.62
C ARG A 552 -48.10 -12.02 -14.43
N ALA A 553 -47.56 -11.40 -15.48
CA ALA A 553 -48.37 -10.54 -16.37
C ALA A 553 -49.50 -11.31 -17.07
N ASP A 554 -49.39 -12.63 -17.20
CA ASP A 554 -50.40 -13.51 -17.78
C ASP A 554 -51.32 -14.19 -16.75
N ILE A 555 -51.22 -13.83 -15.46
CA ILE A 555 -52.11 -14.30 -14.38
C ILE A 555 -52.72 -13.07 -13.71
N PRO A 556 -54.04 -12.80 -13.92
CA PRO A 556 -54.73 -11.63 -13.35
C PRO A 556 -54.69 -11.54 -11.83
#